data_AF-A0A5F1S3B6-F1
#
_entry.id   AF-A0A5F1S3B6-F1
#
_cell.length_a   1.000
_cell.length_b   1.000
_cell.length_c   1.000
_cell.angle_alpha   90.00
_cell.angle_beta   90.00
_cell.angle_gamma   90.00
#
_symmetry.space_group_name_H-M   'P 1'
#
loop_
_entity.id
_entity.type
_entity.pdbx_description
1 polymer ?
#
loop_
_entity_poly.entity_id
_entity_poly.type
_entity_poly.pdbx_seq_one_letter_code
_entity_poly.pdbx_strand_id
1 'polypeptide(L)'
;MTMEGFAPEAVAEIRSRLASIKAEGIRIGFAIESGSRAWGFPSPDSDYDCRFVYVRPKRHHLTLFPPRDVIEFPIVGDIDTGGWDLRKALLLALKGNAVLVEWLKSPIVYEEEAGFRSRLSTLLDVIMVPEKVARHYIGLLKQQQPDNEAAPIRLKKLLYSIRPAIALEWMRQTDFAKLPPMNMLECLADIDIAQDIRTSIMQLVAVKKETREMGEGVPPSPITAFLSASLVRYSNFSGVFREEQARDKSMQEFADRFYRDEVRQATP
;
A
#
# COMPACT_ATOMS: atom_id res chain seq x y z
N MET A 1 3.54 16.72 1.51
CA MET A 1 2.65 17.38 0.53
C MET A 1 1.43 17.90 1.27
N THR A 2 0.97 19.09 0.92
CA THR A 2 -0.21 19.74 1.47
C THR A 2 -1.46 18.95 1.08
N MET A 3 -2.46 18.87 1.96
CA MET A 3 -3.80 18.29 1.67
C MET A 3 -4.61 19.17 0.69
N GLU A 4 -3.94 19.77 -0.30
CA GLU A 4 -4.56 20.59 -1.32
C GLU A 4 -5.56 19.74 -2.11
N GLY A 5 -6.81 20.23 -2.22
CA GLY A 5 -7.90 19.52 -2.88
C GLY A 5 -8.64 18.47 -2.05
N PHE A 6 -8.34 18.34 -0.75
CA PHE A 6 -9.11 17.49 0.17
C PHE A 6 -10.28 18.29 0.77
N ALA A 7 -11.47 17.67 0.88
CA ALA A 7 -12.60 18.28 1.56
C ALA A 7 -12.26 18.48 3.05
N PRO A 8 -12.33 19.71 3.58
CA PRO A 8 -12.01 19.99 4.98
C PRO A 8 -12.80 19.13 5.98
N GLU A 9 -14.07 18.87 5.67
CA GLU A 9 -14.98 18.06 6.49
C GLU A 9 -14.52 16.59 6.55
N ALA A 10 -14.05 16.03 5.43
CA ALA A 10 -13.55 14.67 5.39
C ALA A 10 -12.26 14.53 6.21
N VAL A 11 -11.35 15.50 6.08
CA VAL A 11 -10.11 15.55 6.89
C VAL A 11 -10.43 15.69 8.37
N ALA A 12 -11.41 16.53 8.73
CA ALA A 12 -11.83 16.73 10.11
C ALA A 12 -12.44 15.44 10.71
N GLU A 13 -13.29 14.74 9.96
CA GLU A 13 -13.87 13.46 10.36
C GLU A 13 -12.79 12.38 10.56
N ILE A 14 -11.82 12.28 9.64
CA ILE A 14 -10.68 11.36 9.80
C ILE A 14 -9.88 11.69 11.06
N ARG A 15 -9.56 12.97 11.30
CA ARG A 15 -8.85 13.40 12.51
C ARG A 15 -9.65 13.13 13.78
N SER A 16 -10.98 13.26 13.74
CA SER A 16 -11.87 12.92 14.85
C SER A 16 -11.78 11.43 15.20
N ARG A 17 -11.81 10.54 14.20
CA ARG A 17 -11.62 9.09 14.38
C ARG A 17 -10.24 8.74 14.94
N LEU A 18 -9.19 9.39 14.45
CA LEU A 18 -7.84 9.18 14.98
C LEU A 18 -7.73 9.69 16.43
N ALA A 19 -8.40 10.79 16.75
CA ALA A 19 -8.45 11.33 18.11
C ALA A 19 -9.20 10.41 19.09
N SER A 20 -10.29 9.77 18.68
CA SER A 20 -11.01 8.81 19.54
C SER A 20 -10.15 7.60 19.90
N ILE A 21 -9.39 7.07 18.95
CA ILE A 21 -8.41 5.99 19.19
C ILE A 21 -7.34 6.44 20.20
N LYS A 22 -6.80 7.65 20.02
CA LYS A 22 -5.81 8.20 20.96
C LYS A 22 -6.37 8.38 22.36
N ALA A 23 -7.65 8.72 22.50
CA ALA A 23 -8.32 8.85 23.80
C ALA A 23 -8.41 7.50 24.55
N GLU A 24 -8.38 6.37 23.84
CA GLU A 24 -8.27 5.02 24.42
C GLU A 24 -6.83 4.65 24.85
N GLY A 25 -5.87 5.59 24.72
CA GLY A 25 -4.47 5.42 25.05
C GLY A 25 -3.63 4.75 23.96
N ILE A 26 -4.21 4.54 22.77
CA ILE A 26 -3.50 3.97 21.62
C ILE A 26 -2.64 5.05 20.97
N ARG A 27 -1.37 4.72 20.74
CA ARG A 27 -0.39 5.60 20.10
C ARG A 27 -0.44 5.39 18.59
N ILE A 28 -0.61 6.45 17.81
CA ILE A 28 -0.61 6.39 16.35
C ILE A 28 0.78 6.81 15.86
N GLY A 29 1.50 5.92 15.20
CA GLY A 29 2.83 6.22 14.66
C GLY A 29 2.73 7.10 13.41
N PHE A 30 1.80 6.76 12.51
CA PHE A 30 1.40 7.62 11.40
C PHE A 30 -0.01 7.24 10.91
N ALA A 31 -0.67 8.20 10.28
CA ALA A 31 -1.89 8.05 9.49
C ALA A 31 -1.69 8.76 8.14
N ILE A 32 -1.93 8.04 7.05
CA ILE A 32 -1.67 8.48 5.68
C ILE A 32 -2.90 8.27 4.80
N GLU A 33 -2.91 8.95 3.67
CA GLU A 33 -3.83 8.60 2.59
C GLU A 33 -3.28 7.42 1.80
N SER A 34 -4.13 6.45 1.51
CA SER A 34 -3.84 5.33 0.62
C SER A 34 -4.71 5.44 -0.64
N GLY A 35 -4.72 4.39 -1.46
CA GLY A 35 -5.62 4.32 -2.60
C GLY A 35 -5.32 5.37 -3.67
N SER A 36 -6.33 5.72 -4.47
CA SER A 36 -6.08 6.39 -5.73
C SER A 36 -5.59 7.84 -5.62
N ARG A 37 -5.89 8.52 -4.50
CA ARG A 37 -5.33 9.84 -4.16
C ARG A 37 -3.82 9.76 -3.93
N ALA A 38 -3.36 8.75 -3.20
CA ALA A 38 -1.94 8.51 -2.96
C ALA A 38 -1.21 7.89 -4.17
N TRP A 39 -1.92 7.16 -5.03
CA TRP A 39 -1.34 6.52 -6.20
C TRP A 39 -1.17 7.44 -7.42
N GLY A 40 -1.61 8.70 -7.36
CA GLY A 40 -1.41 9.71 -8.42
C GLY A 40 -2.53 9.80 -9.44
N PHE A 41 -3.65 9.10 -9.22
CA PHE A 41 -4.82 9.14 -10.10
C PHE A 41 -6.14 9.34 -9.33
N PRO A 42 -6.24 10.44 -8.53
CA PRO A 42 -7.51 10.81 -7.92
C PRO A 42 -8.52 11.20 -8.99
N SER A 43 -9.78 10.87 -8.71
CA SER A 43 -10.98 11.39 -9.37
C SER A 43 -11.78 12.24 -8.37
N PRO A 44 -12.72 13.09 -8.81
CA PRO A 44 -13.54 13.90 -7.91
C PRO A 44 -14.33 13.09 -6.88
N ASP A 45 -14.73 11.86 -7.24
CA ASP A 45 -15.43 10.85 -6.43
C ASP A 45 -14.48 9.88 -5.71
N SER A 46 -13.16 10.15 -5.70
CA SER A 46 -12.24 9.24 -5.02
C SER A 46 -12.48 9.23 -3.52
N ASP A 47 -12.62 8.02 -2.99
CA ASP A 47 -12.67 7.73 -1.57
C ASP A 47 -11.48 8.36 -0.82
N TYR A 48 -11.67 8.65 0.47
CA TYR A 48 -10.62 8.99 1.42
C TYR A 48 -10.20 7.73 2.14
N ASP A 49 -9.11 7.12 1.68
CA ASP A 49 -8.57 5.88 2.20
C ASP A 49 -7.55 6.16 3.32
N CYS A 50 -8.03 6.50 4.51
CA CYS A 50 -7.14 6.69 5.66
C CYS A 50 -6.62 5.34 6.17
N ARG A 51 -5.29 5.17 6.10
CA ARG A 51 -4.59 3.99 6.64
C ARG A 51 -3.57 4.41 7.68
N PHE A 52 -3.49 3.69 8.78
CA PHE A 52 -2.61 4.05 9.89
C PHE A 52 -1.93 2.84 10.54
N VAL A 53 -0.77 3.08 11.15
CA VAL A 53 -0.08 2.12 12.00
C VAL A 53 -0.11 2.62 13.43
N TYR A 54 -0.53 1.75 14.34
CA TYR A 54 -0.68 2.10 15.76
C TYR A 54 0.03 1.11 16.68
N VAL A 55 0.32 1.57 17.90
CA VAL A 55 0.88 0.79 19.00
C VAL A 55 -0.10 0.88 20.17
N ARG A 56 -0.52 -0.28 20.68
CA ARG A 56 -1.42 -0.34 21.84
C ARG A 56 -0.69 -0.02 23.15
N PRO A 57 -1.43 0.30 24.23
CA PRO A 57 -0.86 0.39 25.58
C PRO A 57 -0.13 -0.90 25.97
N LYS A 58 0.92 -0.79 26.81
CA LYS A 58 1.79 -1.90 27.21
C LYS A 58 1.01 -3.10 27.74
N ARG A 59 0.00 -2.87 28.59
CA ARG A 59 -0.88 -3.92 29.12
C ARG A 59 -1.50 -4.83 28.06
N HIS A 60 -1.79 -4.34 26.85
CA HIS A 60 -2.39 -5.15 25.77
C HIS A 60 -1.41 -6.14 25.14
N HIS A 61 -0.12 -6.01 25.43
CA HIS A 61 0.92 -6.94 24.99
C HIS A 61 1.23 -8.01 26.04
N LEU A 62 0.76 -7.84 27.27
CA LEU A 62 1.01 -8.71 28.44
C LEU A 62 -0.30 -9.35 28.94
N THR A 63 -1.05 -9.96 28.03
CA THR A 63 -2.33 -10.63 28.32
C THR A 63 -2.40 -11.98 27.61
N LEU A 64 -3.14 -12.92 28.20
CA LEU A 64 -3.44 -14.22 27.59
C LEU A 64 -4.31 -14.09 26.33
N PHE A 65 -5.18 -13.07 26.29
CA PHE A 65 -6.12 -12.83 25.21
C PHE A 65 -5.87 -11.44 24.62
N PRO A 66 -4.93 -11.32 23.66
CA PRO A 66 -4.65 -10.04 23.04
C PRO A 66 -5.88 -9.55 22.22
N PRO A 67 -6.13 -8.24 22.19
CA PRO A 67 -7.19 -7.67 21.35
C PRO A 67 -6.90 -7.88 19.86
N ARG A 68 -7.92 -7.66 19.01
CA ARG A 68 -7.75 -7.67 17.55
C ARG A 68 -6.62 -6.73 17.13
N ASP A 69 -5.85 -7.18 16.15
CA ASP A 69 -4.66 -6.49 15.61
C ASP A 69 -5.00 -5.50 14.48
N VAL A 70 -6.29 -5.22 14.28
CA VAL A 70 -6.83 -4.28 13.30
C VAL A 70 -7.88 -3.40 13.99
N ILE A 71 -7.92 -2.12 13.64
CA ILE A 71 -9.01 -1.20 13.96
C ILE A 71 -9.64 -0.76 12.63
N GLU A 72 -10.95 -0.91 12.51
CA GLU A 72 -11.74 -0.56 11.33
C GLU A 72 -12.91 0.32 11.79
N PHE A 73 -13.15 1.43 11.09
CA PHE A 73 -14.34 2.25 11.29
C PHE A 73 -15.40 1.90 10.26
N PRO A 74 -16.69 2.07 10.58
CA PRO A 74 -17.72 2.08 9.57
C PRO A 74 -17.40 3.10 8.47
N ILE A 75 -17.63 2.71 7.22
CA ILE A 75 -17.55 3.62 6.08
C ILE A 75 -18.68 4.65 6.24
N VAL A 76 -18.35 5.93 6.21
CA VAL A 76 -19.32 7.04 6.27
C VAL A 76 -19.05 7.96 5.10
N GLY A 77 -20.04 8.10 4.21
CA GLY A 77 -19.83 8.72 2.90
C GLY A 77 -18.70 8.01 2.16
N ASP A 78 -17.70 8.77 1.71
CA ASP A 78 -16.55 8.26 0.96
C ASP A 78 -15.32 8.02 1.86
N ILE A 79 -15.50 7.98 3.19
CA ILE A 79 -14.39 7.87 4.15
C ILE A 79 -14.24 6.43 4.63
N ASP A 80 -13.14 5.79 4.23
CA ASP A 80 -12.70 4.49 4.71
C ASP A 80 -11.47 4.66 5.61
N THR A 81 -11.62 4.33 6.89
CA THR A 81 -10.54 4.48 7.89
C THR A 81 -10.26 3.16 8.56
N GLY A 82 -9.00 2.71 8.48
CA GLY A 82 -8.58 1.46 9.09
C GLY A 82 -7.08 1.41 9.33
N GLY A 83 -6.65 0.65 10.33
CA GLY A 83 -5.24 0.61 10.71
C GLY A 83 -4.81 -0.73 11.28
N TRP A 84 -3.49 -0.94 11.25
CA TRP A 84 -2.85 -2.15 11.75
C TRP A 84 -2.09 -1.88 13.04
N ASP A 85 -2.22 -2.80 14.00
CA ASP A 85 -1.28 -2.88 15.11
C ASP A 85 0.13 -3.10 14.55
N LEU A 86 1.13 -2.47 15.17
CA LEU A 86 2.51 -2.56 14.73
C LEU A 86 3.00 -4.02 14.63
N ARG A 87 2.57 -4.92 15.52
CA ARG A 87 2.91 -6.35 15.44
C ARG A 87 2.46 -6.94 14.12
N LYS A 88 1.20 -6.69 13.73
CA LYS A 88 0.63 -7.17 12.47
C LYS A 88 1.40 -6.62 11.28
N ALA A 89 1.65 -5.31 11.29
CA ALA A 89 2.37 -4.62 10.23
C ALA A 89 3.76 -5.24 10.00
N LEU A 90 4.54 -5.47 11.07
CA LEU A 90 5.87 -6.07 10.99
C LEU A 90 5.85 -7.54 10.55
N LEU A 91 4.89 -8.33 11.05
CA LEU A 91 4.73 -9.73 10.63
C LEU A 91 4.36 -9.86 9.15
N LEU A 92 3.55 -8.93 8.64
CA LEU A 92 3.23 -8.85 7.22
C LEU A 92 4.45 -8.41 6.39
N ALA A 93 5.23 -7.44 6.88
CA ALA A 93 6.46 -7.00 6.21
C ALA A 93 7.51 -8.11 6.08
N LEU A 94 7.72 -8.91 7.13
CA LEU A 94 8.61 -10.07 7.11
C LEU A 94 8.20 -11.14 6.07
N LYS A 95 6.90 -11.22 5.77
CA LYS A 95 6.32 -12.08 4.73
C LYS A 95 6.39 -11.45 3.33
N GLY A 96 6.88 -10.22 3.20
CA GLY A 96 6.95 -9.48 1.95
C GLY A 96 5.63 -8.81 1.54
N ASN A 97 4.71 -8.56 2.46
CA ASN A 97 3.52 -7.80 2.13
C ASN A 97 3.90 -6.35 1.77
N ALA A 98 3.53 -5.89 0.57
CA ALA A 98 3.91 -4.58 0.05
C ALA A 98 3.13 -3.41 0.68
N VAL A 99 1.97 -3.67 1.30
CA VAL A 99 1.05 -2.63 1.77
C VAL A 99 1.72 -1.72 2.81
N LEU A 100 2.52 -2.27 3.73
CA LEU A 100 3.18 -1.45 4.74
C LEU A 100 4.20 -0.48 4.13
N VAL A 101 5.02 -0.94 3.16
CA VAL A 101 5.97 -0.06 2.49
C VAL A 101 5.26 0.97 1.63
N GLU A 102 4.12 0.63 1.02
CA GLU A 102 3.31 1.60 0.31
C GLU A 102 2.81 2.68 1.28
N TRP A 103 2.19 2.32 2.40
CA TRP A 103 1.75 3.28 3.41
C TRP A 103 2.91 4.17 3.89
N LEU A 104 4.07 3.57 4.16
CA LEU A 104 5.30 4.28 4.53
C LEU A 104 5.78 5.25 3.43
N LYS A 105 5.41 5.06 2.17
CA LYS A 105 5.77 5.92 1.04
C LYS A 105 4.66 6.85 0.57
N SER A 106 3.50 6.85 1.24
CA SER A 106 2.41 7.75 0.86
C SER A 106 2.84 9.22 0.95
N PRO A 107 2.61 10.04 -0.11
CA PRO A 107 2.98 11.45 -0.09
C PRO A 107 2.09 12.31 0.81
N ILE A 108 0.92 11.80 1.22
CA ILE A 108 -0.14 12.54 1.91
C ILE A 108 -0.30 11.98 3.32
N VAL A 109 -0.17 12.87 4.32
CA VAL A 109 -0.10 12.51 5.73
C VAL A 109 -1.21 13.23 6.50
N TYR A 110 -2.07 12.46 7.17
CA TYR A 110 -3.10 12.99 8.07
C TYR A 110 -2.54 13.42 9.41
N GLU A 111 -1.69 12.57 9.98
CA GLU A 111 -0.99 12.76 11.24
C GLU A 111 0.26 11.88 11.25
N GLU A 112 1.34 12.33 11.89
CA GLU A 112 2.54 11.54 12.07
C GLU A 112 3.19 11.90 13.40
N GLU A 113 3.63 10.87 14.13
CA GLU A 113 4.52 11.07 15.26
C GLU A 113 5.94 11.34 14.76
N ALA A 114 6.54 12.42 15.27
CA ALA A 114 7.90 12.81 14.93
C ALA A 114 8.90 11.64 15.02
N GLY A 115 9.49 11.32 13.86
CA GLY A 115 10.56 10.33 13.73
C GLY A 115 10.10 8.87 13.64
N PHE A 116 8.84 8.53 13.93
CA PHE A 116 8.36 7.14 13.87
C PHE A 116 8.54 6.54 12.47
N ARG A 117 8.10 7.27 11.43
CA ARG A 117 8.19 6.80 10.04
C ARG A 117 9.62 6.61 9.57
N SER A 118 10.54 7.49 9.99
CA SER A 118 11.98 7.36 9.68
C SER A 118 12.60 6.12 10.32
N ARG A 119 12.31 5.87 11.61
CA ARG A 119 12.77 4.65 12.30
C ARG A 119 12.20 3.38 11.65
N LEU A 120 10.91 3.40 11.29
CA LEU A 120 10.28 2.27 10.60
C LEU A 120 10.88 2.06 9.21
N SER A 121 11.16 3.13 8.45
CA SER A 121 11.83 3.04 7.15
C SER A 121 13.16 2.32 7.25
N THR A 122 13.98 2.72 8.23
CA THR A 122 15.29 2.11 8.47
C THR A 122 15.17 0.61 8.78
N LEU A 123 14.13 0.20 9.52
CA LEU A 123 13.87 -1.21 9.75
C LEU A 123 13.45 -1.94 8.47
N LEU A 124 12.52 -1.37 7.69
CA LEU A 124 12.00 -2.02 6.47
C LEU A 124 13.10 -2.26 5.44
N ASP A 125 14.08 -1.36 5.35
CA ASP A 125 15.28 -1.54 4.49
C ASP A 125 16.10 -2.79 4.86
N VAL A 126 15.99 -3.26 6.11
CA VAL A 126 16.70 -4.47 6.60
C VAL A 126 15.84 -5.72 6.47
N ILE A 127 14.54 -5.64 6.78
CA ILE A 127 13.69 -6.84 6.92
C ILE A 127 12.86 -7.17 5.68
N MET A 128 12.65 -6.22 4.77
CA MET A 128 11.87 -6.47 3.56
C MET A 128 12.76 -6.95 2.43
N VAL A 129 12.44 -8.14 1.93
CA VAL A 129 13.15 -8.79 0.83
C VAL A 129 12.40 -8.47 -0.48
N PRO A 130 13.01 -7.75 -1.44
CA PRO A 130 12.36 -7.33 -2.69
C PRO A 130 11.68 -8.46 -3.46
N GLU A 131 12.25 -9.67 -3.47
CA GLU A 131 11.66 -10.83 -4.12
C GLU A 131 10.40 -11.32 -3.41
N LYS A 132 10.35 -11.25 -2.07
CA LYS A 132 9.12 -11.56 -1.31
C LYS A 132 8.04 -10.51 -1.62
N VAL A 133 8.43 -9.24 -1.78
CA VAL A 133 7.53 -8.14 -2.18
C VAL A 133 7.01 -8.32 -3.60
N ALA A 134 7.86 -8.71 -4.54
CA ALA A 134 7.47 -9.04 -5.90
C ALA A 134 6.41 -10.15 -5.91
N ARG A 135 6.57 -11.22 -5.10
CA ARG A 135 5.53 -12.26 -4.97
C ARG A 135 4.19 -11.70 -4.50
N HIS A 136 4.20 -10.73 -3.59
CA HIS A 136 2.97 -10.10 -3.15
C HIS A 136 2.28 -9.34 -4.30
N TYR A 137 3.02 -8.55 -5.08
CA TYR A 137 2.47 -7.89 -6.28
C TYR A 137 2.00 -8.89 -7.35
N ILE A 138 2.68 -10.02 -7.53
CA ILE A 138 2.23 -11.09 -8.44
C ILE A 138 0.88 -11.66 -7.95
N GLY A 139 0.73 -11.89 -6.65
CA GLY A 139 -0.54 -12.31 -6.06
C GLY A 139 -1.67 -11.31 -6.32
N LEU A 140 -1.39 -10.01 -6.12
CA LEU A 140 -2.34 -8.93 -6.42
C LEU A 140 -2.70 -8.89 -7.92
N LEU A 141 -1.70 -9.01 -8.81
CA LEU A 141 -1.92 -9.02 -10.25
C LEU A 141 -2.82 -10.19 -10.68
N LYS A 142 -2.63 -11.38 -10.09
CA LYS A 142 -3.49 -12.55 -10.34
C LYS A 142 -4.91 -12.35 -9.82
N GLN A 143 -5.07 -11.79 -8.62
CA GLN A 143 -6.39 -11.53 -8.02
C GLN A 143 -7.20 -10.50 -8.80
N GLN A 144 -6.54 -9.55 -9.45
CA GLN A 144 -7.18 -8.46 -10.20
C GLN A 144 -7.41 -8.79 -11.68
N GLN A 145 -7.26 -10.05 -12.11
CA GLN A 145 -7.62 -10.45 -13.47
C GLN A 145 -9.13 -10.33 -13.70
N PRO A 146 -9.58 -9.80 -14.85
CA PRO A 146 -10.97 -9.87 -15.25
C PRO A 146 -11.34 -11.33 -15.57
N ASP A 147 -12.55 -11.76 -15.18
CA ASP A 147 -13.06 -13.11 -15.49
C ASP A 147 -13.24 -13.34 -17.00
N ASN A 148 -13.37 -12.27 -17.77
CA ASN A 148 -13.48 -12.29 -19.23
C ASN A 148 -12.81 -11.04 -19.83
N GLU A 149 -11.79 -11.23 -20.67
CA GLU A 149 -11.01 -10.16 -21.30
C GLU A 149 -11.82 -9.27 -22.26
N ALA A 150 -12.93 -9.79 -22.80
CA ALA A 150 -13.79 -9.10 -23.76
C ALA A 150 -15.05 -8.48 -23.14
N ALA A 151 -15.29 -8.69 -21.83
CA ALA A 151 -16.44 -8.12 -21.16
C ALA A 151 -16.18 -6.65 -20.79
N PRO A 152 -17.21 -5.78 -20.83
CA PRO A 152 -17.12 -4.47 -20.20
C PRO A 152 -16.70 -4.63 -18.73
N ILE A 153 -15.65 -3.90 -18.33
CA ILE A 153 -15.23 -3.83 -16.94
C ILE A 153 -15.31 -2.39 -16.46
N ARG A 154 -15.52 -2.22 -15.16
CA ARG A 154 -15.36 -0.93 -14.51
C ARG A 154 -13.93 -0.47 -14.69
N LEU A 155 -13.72 0.65 -15.38
CA LEU A 155 -12.39 1.16 -15.66
C LEU A 155 -11.61 1.46 -14.36
N LYS A 156 -12.30 1.77 -13.24
CA LYS A 156 -11.68 1.86 -11.89
C LYS A 156 -10.95 0.56 -11.55
N LYS A 157 -11.53 -0.63 -11.80
CA LYS A 157 -10.91 -1.94 -11.53
C LYS A 157 -9.63 -2.15 -12.34
N LEU A 158 -9.60 -1.67 -13.59
CA LEU A 158 -8.43 -1.80 -14.46
C LEU A 158 -7.19 -1.09 -13.90
N LEU A 159 -7.34 0.09 -13.28
CA LEU A 159 -6.23 0.80 -12.63
C LEU A 159 -5.66 0.03 -11.43
N TYR A 160 -6.50 -0.72 -10.70
CA TYR A 160 -6.04 -1.60 -9.61
C TYR A 160 -5.30 -2.84 -10.15
N SER A 161 -5.58 -3.28 -11.38
CA SER A 161 -4.80 -4.33 -12.06
C SER A 161 -3.49 -3.79 -12.65
N ILE A 162 -3.48 -2.55 -13.16
CA ILE A 162 -2.28 -1.90 -13.73
C ILE A 162 -1.24 -1.62 -12.64
N ARG A 163 -1.67 -1.17 -11.46
CA ARG A 163 -0.76 -0.80 -10.37
C ARG A 163 0.26 -1.89 -9.98
N PRO A 164 -0.13 -3.15 -9.73
CA PRO A 164 0.84 -4.20 -9.43
C PRO A 164 1.71 -4.56 -10.65
N ALA A 165 1.19 -4.49 -11.88
CA ALA A 165 1.99 -4.75 -13.09
C ALA A 165 3.09 -3.70 -13.29
N ILE A 166 2.76 -2.41 -13.12
CA ILE A 166 3.72 -1.30 -13.19
C ILE A 166 4.76 -1.39 -12.07
N ALA A 167 4.35 -1.73 -10.85
CA ALA A 167 5.29 -1.94 -9.75
C ALA A 167 6.27 -3.08 -10.02
N LEU A 168 5.77 -4.21 -10.54
CA LEU A 168 6.62 -5.34 -10.92
C LEU A 168 7.60 -4.97 -12.02
N GLU A 169 7.14 -4.25 -13.05
CA GLU A 169 8.01 -3.81 -14.14
C GLU A 169 9.10 -2.83 -13.64
N TRP A 170 8.74 -1.91 -12.74
CA TRP A 170 9.70 -1.02 -12.10
C TRP A 170 10.73 -1.78 -11.26
N MET A 171 10.28 -2.74 -10.45
CA MET A 171 11.18 -3.59 -9.67
C MET A 171 12.12 -4.37 -10.57
N ARG A 172 11.62 -4.91 -11.69
CA ARG A 172 12.43 -5.65 -12.66
C ARG A 172 13.50 -4.79 -13.32
N GLN A 173 13.16 -3.57 -13.72
CA GLN A 173 14.12 -2.66 -14.38
C GLN A 173 15.12 -2.03 -13.41
N THR A 174 14.86 -2.12 -12.11
CA THR A 174 15.78 -1.70 -11.04
C THR A 174 16.50 -2.89 -10.39
N ASP A 175 16.56 -4.04 -11.08
CA ASP A 175 17.18 -5.29 -10.63
C ASP A 175 16.73 -5.74 -9.22
N PHE A 176 15.49 -5.41 -8.86
CA PHE A 176 14.91 -5.65 -7.53
C PHE A 176 15.73 -5.02 -6.39
N ALA A 177 16.58 -4.03 -6.67
CA ALA A 177 17.43 -3.39 -5.67
C ALA A 177 16.65 -2.49 -4.70
N LYS A 178 15.46 -2.04 -5.10
CA LYS A 178 14.60 -1.13 -4.33
C LYS A 178 13.14 -1.57 -4.40
N LEU A 179 12.37 -1.12 -3.42
CA LEU A 179 10.91 -1.25 -3.43
C LEU A 179 10.30 -0.09 -4.25
N PRO A 180 9.19 -0.28 -4.96
CA PRO A 180 8.62 0.74 -5.85
C PRO A 180 8.06 1.93 -5.05
N PRO A 181 8.00 3.13 -5.64
CA PRO A 181 7.20 4.24 -5.14
C PRO A 181 5.72 3.89 -4.94
N MET A 182 5.03 4.59 -4.02
CA MET A 182 3.58 4.39 -3.87
C MET A 182 2.81 4.94 -5.08
N ASN A 183 3.24 6.10 -5.59
CA ASN A 183 2.65 6.77 -6.75
C ASN A 183 2.94 5.98 -8.03
N MET A 184 1.87 5.55 -8.71
CA MET A 184 1.98 4.74 -9.92
C MET A 184 2.58 5.51 -11.08
N LEU A 185 2.32 6.82 -11.16
CA LEU A 185 2.80 7.66 -12.25
C LEU A 185 4.30 7.93 -12.14
N GLU A 186 4.84 7.98 -10.92
CA GLU A 186 6.28 8.02 -10.68
C GLU A 186 6.92 6.72 -11.17
N CYS A 187 6.37 5.55 -10.81
CA CYS A 187 6.84 4.28 -11.34
C CYS A 187 6.78 4.23 -12.87
N LEU A 188 5.68 4.69 -13.46
CA LEU A 188 5.47 4.70 -14.91
C LEU A 188 6.49 5.59 -15.62
N ALA A 189 6.82 6.76 -15.05
CA ALA A 189 7.80 7.68 -15.62
C ALA A 189 9.22 7.08 -15.67
N ASP A 190 9.57 6.25 -14.68
CA ASP A 190 10.91 5.70 -14.50
C ASP A 190 11.14 4.33 -15.15
N ILE A 191 10.17 3.79 -15.89
CA ILE A 191 10.30 2.51 -16.62
C ILE A 191 10.32 2.70 -18.13
N ASP A 192 11.09 1.85 -18.82
CA ASP A 192 11.05 1.67 -20.27
C ASP A 192 9.94 0.68 -20.65
N ILE A 193 8.90 1.18 -21.31
CA ILE A 193 7.77 0.40 -21.82
C ILE A 193 7.33 0.97 -23.17
N ALA A 194 6.64 0.15 -23.96
CA ALA A 194 6.13 0.57 -25.26
C ALA A 194 5.23 1.82 -25.14
N GLN A 195 5.40 2.76 -26.07
CA GLN A 195 4.79 4.08 -25.99
C GLN A 195 3.26 4.03 -26.07
N ASP A 196 2.71 3.06 -26.81
CA ASP A 196 1.27 2.80 -26.90
C ASP A 196 0.67 2.36 -25.56
N ILE A 197 1.37 1.52 -24.80
CA ILE A 197 0.99 1.12 -23.43
C ILE A 197 1.00 2.34 -22.51
N ARG A 198 2.10 3.11 -22.53
CA ARG A 198 2.23 4.34 -21.73
C ARG A 198 1.10 5.33 -22.02
N THR A 199 0.86 5.63 -23.29
CA THR A 199 -0.21 6.55 -23.71
C THR A 199 -1.58 6.04 -23.29
N SER A 200 -1.86 4.74 -23.43
CA SER A 200 -3.14 4.15 -23.01
C SER A 200 -3.37 4.27 -21.50
N ILE A 201 -2.35 4.03 -20.68
CA ILE A 201 -2.44 4.20 -19.22
C ILE A 201 -2.68 5.68 -18.86
N MET A 202 -1.94 6.59 -19.50
CA MET A 202 -2.10 8.04 -19.25
C MET A 202 -3.48 8.55 -19.66
N GLN A 203 -4.04 8.07 -20.78
CA GLN A 203 -5.41 8.36 -21.21
C GLN A 203 -6.43 7.84 -20.19
N LEU A 204 -6.26 6.61 -19.70
CA LEU A 204 -7.15 6.05 -18.68
C LEU A 204 -7.12 6.88 -17.38
N VAL A 205 -5.95 7.34 -16.98
CA VAL A 205 -5.79 8.24 -15.82
C VAL A 205 -6.43 9.61 -16.08
N ALA A 206 -6.31 10.15 -17.29
CA ALA A 206 -6.93 11.42 -17.66
C ALA A 206 -8.47 11.32 -17.64
N VAL A 207 -9.04 10.27 -18.25
CA VAL A 207 -10.49 9.99 -18.22
C VAL A 207 -10.97 9.87 -16.78
N LYS A 208 -10.21 9.20 -15.91
CA LYS A 208 -10.54 9.10 -14.48
C LYS A 208 -10.58 10.47 -13.79
N LYS A 209 -9.66 11.38 -14.12
CA LYS A 209 -9.62 12.71 -13.50
C LYS A 209 -10.81 13.57 -13.89
N GLU A 210 -11.31 13.41 -15.10
CA GLU A 210 -12.40 14.23 -15.66
C GLU A 210 -13.79 13.68 -15.36
N THR A 211 -13.94 12.36 -15.29
CA THR A 211 -15.25 11.72 -15.12
C THR A 211 -15.54 11.41 -13.65
N ARG A 212 -16.76 11.73 -13.20
CA ARG A 212 -17.27 11.39 -11.86
C ARG A 212 -17.58 9.89 -11.72
N GLU A 213 -17.84 9.22 -12.84
CA GLU A 213 -17.93 7.76 -12.91
C GLU A 213 -17.16 7.31 -14.14
N MET A 214 -16.02 6.65 -13.90
CA MET A 214 -15.35 5.82 -14.90
C MET A 214 -16.28 4.62 -15.16
N GLY A 215 -17.23 4.81 -16.08
CA GLY A 215 -18.24 3.81 -16.43
C GLY A 215 -17.64 2.49 -16.93
N GLU A 216 -18.51 1.59 -17.38
CA GLU A 216 -18.07 0.33 -17.97
C GLU A 216 -17.59 0.55 -19.41
N GLY A 217 -16.45 -0.05 -19.73
CA GLY A 217 -15.86 0.04 -21.06
C GLY A 217 -15.06 -1.20 -21.40
N VAL A 218 -14.82 -1.38 -22.69
CA VAL A 218 -13.90 -2.41 -23.16
C VAL A 218 -12.47 -1.96 -22.83
N PRO A 219 -11.67 -2.77 -22.13
CA PRO A 219 -10.28 -2.44 -21.85
C PRO A 219 -9.48 -2.16 -23.13
N PRO A 220 -8.67 -1.09 -23.17
CA PRO A 220 -7.77 -0.84 -24.30
C PRO A 220 -6.82 -2.02 -24.54
N SER A 221 -6.72 -2.47 -25.80
CA SER A 221 -5.88 -3.62 -26.17
C SER A 221 -4.41 -3.53 -25.73
N PRO A 222 -3.72 -2.36 -25.79
CA PRO A 222 -2.36 -2.25 -25.26
C PRO A 222 -2.27 -2.56 -23.76
N ILE A 223 -3.30 -2.20 -22.98
CA ILE A 223 -3.33 -2.45 -21.53
C ILE A 223 -3.58 -3.94 -21.26
N THR A 224 -4.53 -4.58 -21.94
CA THR A 224 -4.79 -6.02 -21.74
C THR A 224 -3.61 -6.87 -22.17
N ALA A 225 -2.95 -6.51 -23.27
CA ALA A 225 -1.71 -7.15 -23.72
C ALA A 225 -0.59 -6.99 -22.68
N PHE A 226 -0.41 -5.80 -22.11
CA PHE A 226 0.58 -5.55 -21.06
C PHE A 226 0.33 -6.38 -19.80
N LEU A 227 -0.91 -6.42 -19.32
CA LEU A 227 -1.29 -7.21 -18.15
C LEU A 227 -1.04 -8.70 -18.39
N SER A 228 -1.48 -9.22 -19.54
CA SER A 228 -1.29 -10.61 -19.95
C SER A 228 0.19 -10.97 -20.07
N ALA A 229 0.99 -10.13 -20.72
CA ALA A 229 2.43 -10.31 -20.82
C ALA A 229 3.12 -10.30 -19.44
N SER A 230 2.68 -9.42 -18.53
CA SER A 230 3.18 -9.36 -17.15
C SER A 230 2.87 -10.66 -16.40
N LEU A 231 1.64 -11.17 -16.52
CA LEU A 231 1.23 -12.43 -15.91
C LEU A 231 2.04 -13.62 -16.43
N VAL A 232 2.23 -13.71 -17.74
CA VAL A 232 3.06 -14.75 -18.37
C VAL A 232 4.51 -14.64 -17.87
N ARG A 233 5.07 -13.43 -17.85
CA ARG A 233 6.45 -13.17 -17.38
C ARG A 233 6.69 -13.68 -15.97
N TYR A 234 5.73 -13.46 -15.06
CA TYR A 234 5.85 -13.84 -13.66
C TYR A 234 5.18 -15.18 -13.31
N SER A 235 4.68 -15.93 -14.30
CA SER A 235 4.02 -17.22 -14.09
C SER A 235 4.93 -18.24 -13.39
N ASN A 236 6.20 -18.26 -13.78
CA ASN A 236 7.26 -19.11 -13.25
C ASN A 236 8.24 -18.33 -12.37
N PHE A 237 7.80 -17.27 -11.68
CA PHE A 237 8.64 -16.52 -10.77
C PHE A 237 9.01 -17.38 -9.54
N SER A 238 9.99 -18.26 -9.72
CA SER A 238 10.74 -18.89 -8.64
C SER A 238 11.88 -17.94 -8.30
N GLY A 239 11.63 -17.00 -7.40
CA GLY A 239 12.75 -16.35 -6.72
C GLY A 239 13.64 -17.47 -6.16
N VAL A 240 14.93 -17.44 -6.44
CA VAL A 240 15.87 -18.37 -5.81
C VAL A 240 15.98 -17.92 -4.36
N PHE A 241 15.04 -18.37 -3.52
CA PHE A 241 15.14 -18.19 -2.09
C PHE A 241 16.21 -19.18 -1.65
N ARG A 242 17.46 -18.71 -1.58
CA ARG A 242 18.34 -19.31 -0.58
C ARG A 242 17.71 -18.94 0.76
N GLU A 243 16.91 -19.87 1.28
CA GLU A 243 16.46 -19.85 2.67
C GLU A 243 17.70 -19.93 3.55
N GLU A 244 18.35 -18.80 3.75
CA GLU A 244 19.39 -18.66 4.74
C GLU A 244 18.67 -18.47 6.07
N GLN A 245 18.36 -19.58 6.75
CA GLN A 245 17.69 -19.57 8.07
C GLN A 245 18.35 -18.56 9.04
N ALA A 246 19.67 -18.37 8.95
CA ALA A 246 20.40 -17.37 9.72
C ALA A 246 19.98 -15.91 9.39
N ARG A 247 19.75 -15.60 8.11
CA ARG A 247 19.26 -14.28 7.65
C ARG A 247 17.82 -14.06 8.11
N ASP A 248 16.94 -15.04 7.96
CA ASP A 248 15.55 -14.94 8.41
C ASP A 248 15.46 -14.75 9.92
N LYS A 249 16.26 -15.47 10.71
CA LYS A 249 16.35 -15.26 12.16
C LYS A 249 16.84 -13.87 12.53
N SER A 250 17.87 -13.37 11.84
CA SER A 250 18.39 -12.01 12.08
C SER A 250 17.33 -10.94 11.79
N MET A 251 16.58 -11.06 10.69
CA MET A 251 15.47 -10.15 10.36
C MET A 251 14.36 -10.16 11.42
N GLN A 252 14.03 -11.34 11.96
CA GLN A 252 13.08 -11.45 13.08
C GLN A 252 13.59 -10.75 14.33
N GLU A 253 14.88 -10.92 14.68
CA GLU A 253 15.48 -10.27 15.84
C GLU A 253 15.49 -8.73 15.72
N PHE A 254 15.74 -8.19 14.53
CA PHE A 254 15.62 -6.74 14.27
C PHE A 254 14.17 -6.26 14.42
N ALA A 255 13.21 -6.97 13.83
CA ALA A 255 11.78 -6.63 13.95
C ALA A 255 11.31 -6.69 15.40
N ASP A 256 11.70 -7.73 16.16
CA ASP A 256 11.37 -7.88 17.58
C ASP A 256 11.98 -6.79 18.45
N ARG A 257 13.20 -6.36 18.15
CA ARG A 257 13.85 -5.25 18.87
C ARG A 257 13.08 -3.95 18.65
N PHE A 258 12.85 -3.60 17.39
CA PHE A 258 12.08 -2.42 17.02
C PHE A 258 10.68 -2.43 17.66
N TYR A 259 9.98 -3.57 17.58
CA TYR A 259 8.66 -3.72 18.18
C TYR A 259 8.68 -3.48 19.69
N ARG A 260 9.63 -4.08 20.41
CA ARG A 260 9.78 -3.88 21.86
C ARG A 260 10.09 -2.42 22.21
N ASP A 261 10.93 -1.76 21.43
CA ASP A 261 11.30 -0.36 21.66
C ASP A 261 10.13 0.60 21.43
N GLU A 262 9.29 0.34 20.43
CA GLU A 262 8.07 1.13 20.20
C GLU A 262 6.97 0.84 21.25
N VAL A 263 6.81 -0.40 21.70
CA VAL A 263 5.89 -0.74 22.81
C VAL A 263 6.37 -0.12 24.14
N ARG A 264 7.68 -0.04 24.38
CA ARG A 264 8.24 0.61 25.59
C ARG A 264 7.92 2.09 25.67
N GLN A 265 7.73 2.75 24.54
CA GLN A 265 7.34 4.17 24.46
C GLN A 265 5.83 4.37 24.61
N ALA A 266 5.02 3.30 24.51
CA ALA A 266 3.57 3.39 24.69
C ALA A 266 3.18 3.64 26.16
N THR A 267 1.95 4.12 26.33
CA THR A 267 1.32 4.31 27.64
C THR A 267 1.27 2.99 28.43
N PRO A 268 1.29 3.04 29.77
CA PRO A 268 1.17 1.85 30.62
C PRO A 268 -0.07 0.96 30.31
#